data_AF-A0A3D5HII2-F1
#
_entry.id   AF-A0A3D5HII2-F1
#
_cell.length_a   1.000
_cell.length_b   1.000
_cell.length_c   1.000
_cell.angle_alpha   90.00
_cell.angle_beta   90.00
_cell.angle_gamma   90.00
#
_symmetry.space_group_name_H-M   'P 1'
#
loop_
_entity.id
_entity.type
_entity.pdbx_description
1 polymer ?
#
loop_
_entity_poly.entity_id
_entity_poly.type
_entity_poly.pdbx_seq_one_letter_code
_entity_poly.pdbx_strand_id
1 'polypeptide(L)' 'YFLEYAKDIRAVFNGALMVTGGFRTRAGMDAALNAGACDMIGLARPMCSDPDIANKLLSGAVAATEEFEK' A
#
# COMPACT_ATOMS: atom_id res chain seq x y z
N TYR A 1 6.55 4.80 8.47
CA TYR A 1 7.92 5.05 7.99
C TYR A 1 7.93 5.59 6.57
N PHE A 2 7.48 4.82 5.57
CA PHE A 2 7.56 5.25 4.15
C PHE A 2 6.62 6.39 3.73
N LEU A 3 5.48 6.56 4.41
CA LEU A 3 4.51 7.62 4.08
C LEU A 3 5.00 9.03 4.39
N GLU A 4 5.79 9.23 5.46
CA GLU A 4 6.35 10.55 5.76
C GLU A 4 7.37 10.96 4.68
N TYR A 5 8.25 10.02 4.28
CA TYR A 5 9.20 10.29 3.20
C TYR A 5 8.50 10.52 1.85
N ALA A 6 7.38 9.84 1.59
CA ALA A 6 6.59 10.06 0.39
C ALA A 6 6.01 11.48 0.30
N LYS A 7 5.70 12.12 1.44
CA LYS A 7 5.25 13.53 1.47
C LYS A 7 6.37 14.47 1.01
N ASP A 8 7.59 14.24 1.47
CA ASP A 8 8.75 15.06 1.06
C ASP A 8 9.02 14.94 -0.44
N ILE A 9 8.91 13.71 -1.00
CA ILE A 9 9.02 13.49 -2.44
C ILE A 9 7.89 14.21 -3.18
N ARG A 10 6.64 14.09 -2.69
CA ARG A 10 5.47 14.72 -3.31
C ARG A 10 5.60 16.25 -3.37
N ALA A 11 6.27 16.87 -2.40
CA ALA A 11 6.49 18.32 -2.38
C ALA A 11 7.33 18.83 -3.58
N VAL A 12 8.13 17.96 -4.19
CA VAL A 12 9.02 18.32 -5.32
C VAL A 12 8.73 17.53 -6.60
N PHE A 13 7.84 16.55 -6.55
CA PHE A 13 7.54 15.64 -7.66
C PHE A 13 6.03 15.56 -7.95
N ASN A 14 5.67 15.94 -9.18
CA ASN A 14 4.28 16.01 -9.62
C ASN A 14 3.85 14.81 -10.49
N GLY A 15 4.72 13.83 -10.72
CA GLY A 15 4.38 12.62 -11.47
C GLY A 15 3.72 11.55 -10.60
N ALA A 16 3.44 10.39 -11.21
CA ALA A 16 2.87 9.26 -10.49
C ALA A 16 3.85 8.72 -9.44
N LEU A 17 3.43 8.66 -8.17
CA LEU A 17 4.21 8.20 -7.03
C LEU A 17 3.61 6.89 -6.48
N MET A 18 4.38 5.82 -6.52
CA MET A 18 4.05 4.55 -5.86
C MET A 18 4.83 4.42 -4.56
N VAL A 19 4.15 4.02 -3.48
CA VAL A 19 4.82 3.65 -2.21
C VAL A 19 4.70 2.15 -2.01
N THR A 20 5.82 1.50 -1.71
CA THR A 20 5.89 0.06 -1.50
C THR A 20 6.40 -0.26 -0.09
N GLY A 21 5.85 -1.31 0.52
CA GLY A 21 6.24 -1.76 1.85
C GLY A 21 5.49 -1.11 3.02
N GLY A 22 5.26 -1.90 4.07
CA GLY A 22 4.54 -1.47 5.28
C GLY A 22 3.02 -1.49 5.19
N PHE A 23 2.43 -1.62 4.00
CA PHE A 23 0.98 -1.79 3.86
C PHE A 23 0.55 -3.23 4.21
N ARG A 24 -0.43 -3.33 5.11
CA ARG A 24 -1.02 -4.60 5.57
C ARG A 24 -2.54 -4.60 5.54
N THR A 25 -3.16 -3.46 5.83
CA THR A 25 -4.62 -3.35 5.89
C THR A 25 -5.14 -2.53 4.71
N ARG A 26 -6.30 -2.91 4.20
CA ARG A 26 -7.04 -2.15 3.20
C ARG A 26 -7.29 -0.71 3.68
N ALA A 27 -7.72 -0.56 4.93
CA ALA A 27 -7.95 0.75 5.54
C ALA A 27 -6.70 1.65 5.53
N GLY A 28 -5.51 1.10 5.82
CA GLY A 28 -4.26 1.86 5.77
C GLY A 28 -3.85 2.25 4.35
N MET A 29 -4.10 1.36 3.38
CA MET A 29 -3.88 1.64 1.95
C MET A 29 -4.82 2.75 1.47
N ASP A 30 -6.12 2.65 1.77
CA ASP A 30 -7.13 3.65 1.42
C ASP A 30 -6.82 5.00 2.05
N ALA A 31 -6.38 5.02 3.32
CA ALA A 31 -5.99 6.26 3.99
C ALA A 31 -4.81 6.95 3.30
N ALA A 32 -3.80 6.19 2.85
CA ALA A 32 -2.65 6.73 2.14
C ALA A 32 -3.02 7.32 0.77
N LEU A 33 -3.89 6.63 0.03
CA LEU A 33 -4.42 7.10 -1.25
C LEU A 33 -5.26 8.37 -1.08
N ASN A 34 -6.21 8.35 -0.13
CA ASN A 34 -7.10 9.49 0.12
C ASN A 34 -6.35 10.73 0.65
N ALA A 35 -5.26 10.53 1.38
CA ALA A 35 -4.39 11.62 1.84
C ALA A 35 -3.48 12.18 0.75
N GLY A 36 -3.47 11.60 -0.46
CA GLY A 36 -2.57 11.99 -1.55
C GLY A 36 -1.10 11.69 -1.27
N ALA A 37 -0.81 10.84 -0.29
CA ALA A 37 0.57 10.48 0.07
C ALA A 37 1.24 9.64 -1.03
N CYS A 38 0.44 8.93 -1.83
CA CYS A 38 0.86 8.20 -3.01
C CYS A 38 -0.34 7.99 -3.94
N ASP A 39 -0.06 7.73 -5.22
CA ASP A 39 -1.08 7.43 -6.23
C ASP A 39 -1.28 5.91 -6.39
N MET A 40 -0.30 5.12 -5.94
CA MET A 40 -0.33 3.66 -6.08
C MET A 40 0.32 2.97 -4.88
N ILE A 41 -0.25 1.83 -4.51
CA ILE A 41 0.22 0.96 -3.45
C ILE A 41 0.97 -0.21 -4.07
N GLY A 42 2.22 -0.41 -3.67
CA GLY A 42 2.97 -1.61 -4.03
C GLY A 42 2.90 -2.68 -2.95
N LEU A 43 2.53 -3.89 -3.36
CA LEU A 43 2.52 -5.10 -2.54
C LEU A 43 3.59 -6.07 -3.07
N ALA A 44 4.32 -6.71 -2.15
CA ALA A 44 5.37 -7.67 -2.50
C ALA A 44 5.22 -8.95 -1.67
N ARG A 45 5.66 -8.93 -0.40
CA ARG A 45 5.64 -10.10 0.52
C ARG A 45 4.28 -10.83 0.56
N PRO A 46 3.12 -10.16 0.70
CA PRO A 46 1.83 -10.84 0.67
C PRO A 46 1.54 -11.62 -0.63
N MET A 47 2.06 -11.16 -1.76
CA MET A 47 1.84 -11.80 -3.06
C MET A 47 2.65 -13.09 -3.22
N CYS A 48 3.68 -13.31 -2.39
CA CYS A 48 4.49 -14.53 -2.43
C CYS A 48 3.71 -15.75 -1.91
N SER A 49 2.84 -15.57 -0.92
CA SER A 49 1.99 -16.63 -0.36
C SER A 49 0.62 -16.69 -1.02
N ASP A 50 0.07 -15.53 -1.41
CA ASP A 50 -1.24 -15.40 -2.03
C ASP A 50 -1.17 -14.46 -3.24
N PRO A 51 -0.95 -15.00 -4.46
CA PRO A 51 -0.84 -14.19 -5.67
C PRO A 51 -2.10 -13.36 -5.99
N ASP A 52 -3.26 -13.75 -5.45
CA ASP A 52 -4.56 -13.08 -5.69
C ASP A 52 -4.91 -12.05 -4.60
N ILE A 53 -4.02 -11.83 -3.63
CA ILE A 53 -4.30 -10.97 -2.47
C ILE A 53 -4.69 -9.54 -2.86
N ALA A 54 -4.14 -9.01 -3.96
CA ALA A 54 -4.50 -7.69 -4.47
C ALA A 54 -5.98 -7.63 -4.87
N ASN A 55 -6.48 -8.62 -5.60
CA ASN A 55 -7.88 -8.69 -6.00
C ASN A 55 -8.80 -8.89 -4.79
N LYS A 56 -8.38 -9.69 -3.82
CA LYS A 56 -9.13 -9.89 -2.56
C LYS A 56 -9.24 -8.60 -1.74
N LEU A 57 -8.18 -7.79 -1.69
CA LEU A 57 -8.21 -6.47 -1.05
C LEU A 57 -9.11 -5.50 -1.82
N LEU A 58 -9.01 -5.47 -3.16
CA LEU A 58 -9.80 -4.59 -4.00
C LEU A 58 -11.30 -4.89 -3.93
N SER A 59 -11.67 -6.17 -3.97
CA SER A 59 -13.05 -6.64 -3.83
C SER A 59 -13.62 -6.53 -2.41
N GLY A 60 -12.75 -6.33 -1.41
CA GLY A 60 -13.14 -6.33 0.00
C GLY A 60 -13.37 -7.73 0.58
N ALA A 61 -12.99 -8.80 -0.13
CA ALA A 61 -13.04 -10.17 0.37
C ALA A 61 -12.13 -10.38 1.59
N VAL A 62 -11.04 -9.59 1.70
CA VAL A 62 -10.19 -9.52 2.90
C VAL A 62 -9.93 -8.06 3.29
N ALA A 63 -9.81 -7.83 4.60
CA ALA A 63 -9.50 -6.51 5.15
C ALA A 63 -7.98 -6.28 5.35
N ALA A 64 -7.19 -7.36 5.37
CA ALA A 64 -5.75 -7.30 5.60
C ALA A 64 -5.03 -8.48 4.91
N THR A 65 -3.74 -8.30 4.66
CA THR A 65 -2.84 -9.35 4.19
C THR A 65 -2.32 -10.18 5.36
N GLU A 66 -2.04 -11.46 5.14
CA GLU A 66 -1.40 -12.31 6.14
C GLU A 66 -0.01 -11.77 6.54
N GLU A 67 0.29 -11.86 7.84
CA GLU A 67 1.59 -11.53 8.42
C GLU A 67 2.36 -12.83 8.67
N PHE A 68 3.43 -13.05 7.90
CA PHE A 68 4.34 -14.18 8.09
C PHE A 68 5.51 -13.87 9.03
N GLU A 69 5.43 -12.77 9.79
CA GLU A 69 6.49 -12.34 10.69
C GLU A 69 6.12 -12.68 12.14
N LYS A 70 6.98 -13.46 12.80
CA LYS A 70 7.13 -13.48 14.25
C LYS A 70 8.27 -12.54 14.63
#